data_AF-A0AB36EXK5-F1
#
_entry.id   AF-A0AB36EXK5-F1
#
_cell.length_a   1.000
_cell.length_b   1.000
_cell.length_c   1.000
_cell.angle_alpha   90.00
_cell.angle_beta   90.00
_cell.angle_gamma   90.00
#
_symmetry.space_group_name_H-M   'P 1'
#
loop_
_entity.id
_entity.type
_entity.pdbx_description
1 polymer ?
#
loop_
_entity_poly.entity_id
_entity_poly.type
_entity_poly.pdbx_seq_one_letter_code
_entity_poly.pdbx_strand_id
1 'polypeptide(L)'
;MLRSYLRLVLFTLGLLVGVQVPGFVDDYAKRVEAHRLEAERALAGFRETAKRFFDGNLDALVAHYRQSDDPVMRSDADSVATLVNRDTLLQLEWQAMQGAWYARTWHVLSAADRELLLETANAYSYQVLLVPEAIGWGLAWAFLLAWLLESLALGLARLAGVGRARKVQQRHWR
;
A
#
# COMPACT_ATOMS: atom_id res chain seq x y z
N MET A 1 26.40 24.21 -16.17
CA MET A 1 26.11 24.21 -14.72
C MET A 1 24.63 23.98 -14.43
N LEU A 2 23.69 24.72 -15.03
CA LEU A 2 22.23 24.55 -14.80
C LEU A 2 21.71 23.12 -14.92
N ARG A 3 22.15 22.36 -15.93
CA ARG A 3 21.77 20.94 -16.12
C ARG A 3 22.15 20.04 -14.93
N SER A 4 23.28 20.32 -14.29
CA SER A 4 23.75 19.55 -13.13
C SER A 4 22.89 19.83 -11.89
N TYR A 5 22.52 21.09 -11.67
CA TYR A 5 21.63 21.47 -10.58
C TYR A 5 20.21 20.92 -10.79
N LEU A 6 19.69 20.98 -12.01
CA LEU A 6 18.39 20.38 -12.34
C LEU A 6 18.39 18.88 -12.06
N ARG A 7 19.45 18.16 -12.44
CA ARG A 7 19.58 16.72 -12.12
C ARG A 7 19.56 16.46 -10.62
N LEU A 8 20.25 17.30 -9.84
CA LEU A 8 20.30 17.14 -8.39
C LEU A 8 18.92 17.38 -7.75
N VAL A 9 18.20 18.41 -8.18
CA VAL A 9 16.81 18.67 -7.73
C VAL A 9 15.91 17.49 -8.09
N LEU A 10 15.98 16.99 -9.32
CA LEU A 10 15.17 15.85 -9.76
C LEU A 10 15.49 14.57 -9.00
N PHE A 11 16.77 14.33 -8.71
CA PHE A 11 17.20 13.21 -7.88
C PHE A 11 16.61 13.32 -6.47
N THR A 12 16.69 14.49 -5.84
CA THR A 12 16.11 14.71 -4.50
C THR A 12 14.59 14.55 -4.51
N LEU A 13 13.89 15.04 -5.54
CA LEU A 13 12.45 14.82 -5.68
C LEU A 13 12.11 13.34 -5.81
N GLY A 14 12.86 12.60 -6.63
CA GLY A 14 12.65 11.16 -6.78
C GLY A 14 12.94 10.40 -5.49
N LEU A 15 13.93 10.82 -4.71
CA LEU A 15 14.21 10.27 -3.39
C LEU A 15 13.03 10.51 -2.44
N LEU A 16 12.51 11.74 -2.39
CA LEU A 16 11.37 12.08 -1.54
C LEU A 16 10.13 11.26 -1.89
N VAL A 17 9.83 11.10 -3.18
CA VAL A 17 8.71 10.26 -3.65
C VAL A 17 8.94 8.79 -3.31
N GLY A 18 10.13 8.25 -3.55
CA GLY A 18 10.43 6.84 -3.30
C GLY A 18 10.30 6.45 -1.83
N VAL A 19 10.76 7.31 -0.91
CA VAL A 19 10.68 7.07 0.53
C VAL A 19 9.24 6.99 1.03
N GLN A 20 8.26 7.58 0.33
CA GLN A 20 6.86 7.54 0.75
C GLN A 20 6.25 6.14 0.66
N VAL A 21 6.69 5.30 -0.28
CA VAL A 21 6.08 3.97 -0.53
C VAL A 21 6.11 3.09 0.73
N PRO A 22 7.27 2.84 1.37
CA PRO A 22 7.30 2.09 2.63
C PRO A 22 6.51 2.75 3.75
N GLY A 23 6.53 4.08 3.86
CA GLY A 23 5.77 4.79 4.88
C GLY A 23 4.27 4.62 4.72
N PHE A 24 3.77 4.59 3.47
CA PHE A 24 2.37 4.34 3.16
C PHE A 24 1.97 2.88 3.45
N VAL A 25 2.81 1.92 3.06
CA VAL A 25 2.57 0.49 3.33
C VAL A 25 2.54 0.21 4.84
N ASP A 26 3.38 0.88 5.62
CA ASP A 26 3.41 0.77 7.08
C ASP A 26 2.15 1.33 7.73
N ASP A 27 1.69 2.51 7.31
CA ASP A 27 0.43 3.09 7.79
C ASP A 27 -0.78 2.23 7.42
N TYR A 28 -0.79 1.66 6.22
CA TYR A 28 -1.82 0.70 5.80
C TYR A 28 -1.84 -0.53 6.72
N ALA A 29 -0.68 -1.14 6.97
CA ALA A 29 -0.57 -2.32 7.84
C ALA A 29 -1.07 -2.04 9.27
N LYS A 30 -0.75 -0.87 9.82
CA LYS A 30 -1.25 -0.44 11.14
C LYS A 30 -2.78 -0.30 11.17
N ARG A 31 -3.40 0.18 10.09
CA ARG A 31 -4.87 0.27 10.00
C ARG A 31 -5.52 -1.08 9.90
N VAL A 32 -4.98 -1.98 9.07
CA VAL A 32 -5.43 -3.37 8.98
C VAL A 32 -5.39 -4.01 10.38
N GLU A 33 -4.29 -3.84 11.11
CA GLU A 33 -4.16 -4.37 12.47
C GLU A 33 -5.18 -3.75 13.45
N ALA A 34 -5.39 -2.43 13.38
CA ALA A 34 -6.37 -1.74 14.23
C ALA A 34 -7.80 -2.26 13.99
N HIS A 35 -8.23 -2.33 12.73
CA HIS A 35 -9.54 -2.85 12.34
C HIS A 35 -9.71 -4.32 12.70
N ARG A 36 -8.65 -5.14 12.54
CA ARG A 36 -8.64 -6.54 12.99
C ARG A 36 -8.87 -6.65 14.49
N LEU A 37 -8.14 -5.88 15.30
CA LEU A 37 -8.30 -5.87 16.75
C LEU A 37 -9.68 -5.39 17.18
N GLU A 38 -10.26 -4.43 16.47
CA GLU A 38 -11.63 -3.96 16.70
C GLU A 38 -12.66 -5.06 16.40
N ALA A 39 -12.54 -5.74 15.25
CA ALA A 39 -13.40 -6.85 14.88
C ALA A 39 -13.29 -8.02 15.89
N GLU A 40 -12.08 -8.35 16.34
CA GLU A 40 -11.85 -9.37 17.37
C GLU A 40 -12.52 -9.03 18.70
N ARG A 41 -12.46 -7.76 19.12
CA ARG A 41 -13.14 -7.28 20.33
C ARG A 41 -14.66 -7.33 20.18
N ALA A 42 -15.19 -6.93 19.03
CA ALA A 42 -16.62 -7.00 18.75
C ALA A 42 -17.14 -8.45 18.76
N LEU A 43 -16.33 -9.40 18.28
CA LEU A 43 -16.65 -10.83 18.28
C LEU A 43 -16.38 -11.56 19.60
N ALA A 44 -15.76 -10.91 20.60
CA ALA A 44 -15.33 -11.57 21.83
C ALA A 44 -16.48 -12.28 22.58
N GLY A 45 -17.64 -11.62 22.70
CA GLY A 45 -18.83 -12.21 23.34
C GLY A 45 -19.41 -13.40 22.57
N PHE A 46 -19.42 -13.33 21.23
CA PHE A 46 -19.88 -14.42 20.37
C PHE A 46 -18.89 -15.59 20.39
N ARG A 47 -17.58 -15.33 20.42
CA ARG A 47 -16.54 -16.36 20.55
C ARG A 47 -16.64 -17.10 21.87
N GLU A 48 -16.89 -16.41 22.98
CA GLU A 48 -17.09 -17.06 24.27
C GLU A 48 -18.34 -17.96 24.26
N THR A 49 -19.43 -17.49 23.63
CA THR A 49 -20.65 -18.31 23.43
C THR A 49 -20.37 -19.53 22.54
N ALA A 50 -19.68 -19.33 21.43
CA ALA A 50 -19.26 -20.40 20.53
C ALA A 50 -18.34 -21.41 21.23
N LYS A 51 -17.44 -20.96 22.10
CA LYS A 51 -16.54 -21.83 22.87
C LYS A 51 -17.31 -22.74 23.83
N ARG A 52 -18.40 -22.24 24.43
CA ARG A 52 -19.21 -23.02 25.38
C ARG A 52 -20.13 -24.03 24.71
N PHE A 53 -20.71 -23.68 23.55
CA PHE A 53 -21.80 -24.45 22.96
C PHE A 53 -21.50 -25.03 21.57
N PHE A 54 -20.45 -24.56 20.90
CA PHE A 54 -20.13 -24.87 19.49
C PHE A 54 -18.63 -25.15 19.26
N ASP A 55 -17.90 -25.58 20.30
CA ASP A 55 -16.46 -25.89 20.24
C ASP A 55 -15.58 -24.75 19.66
N GLY A 56 -16.01 -23.51 19.87
CA GLY A 56 -15.33 -22.31 19.37
C GLY A 56 -15.65 -21.95 17.91
N ASN A 57 -16.52 -22.69 17.23
CA ASN A 57 -16.88 -22.44 15.85
C ASN A 57 -17.96 -21.35 15.73
N LEU A 58 -17.55 -20.16 15.29
CA LEU A 58 -18.45 -19.03 15.06
C LEU A 58 -19.44 -19.27 13.92
N ASP A 59 -19.06 -20.01 12.87
CA ASP A 59 -19.97 -20.34 11.77
C ASP A 59 -21.09 -21.29 12.23
N ALA A 60 -20.77 -22.21 13.14
CA ALA A 60 -21.77 -23.08 13.75
C ALA A 60 -22.76 -22.29 14.63
N LEU A 61 -22.26 -21.29 15.39
CA LEU A 61 -23.11 -20.37 16.15
C LEU A 61 -24.05 -19.58 15.21
N VAL A 62 -23.53 -19.03 14.11
CA VAL A 62 -24.32 -18.30 13.10
C VAL A 62 -25.35 -19.22 12.44
N ALA A 63 -24.96 -20.43 12.07
CA ALA A 63 -25.87 -21.42 11.48
C ALA A 63 -27.01 -21.78 12.43
N HIS A 64 -26.73 -21.88 13.73
CA HIS A 64 -27.75 -22.11 14.74
C HIS A 64 -28.74 -20.94 14.82
N TYR A 65 -28.26 -19.69 14.85
CA TYR A 65 -29.13 -18.50 14.86
C TYR A 65 -29.99 -18.40 13.61
N ARG A 66 -29.49 -18.79 12.43
CA ARG A 66 -30.26 -18.83 11.18
C ARG A 66 -31.38 -19.88 11.18
N GLN A 67 -31.18 -20.99 11.88
CA GLN A 67 -32.14 -22.09 11.96
C GLN A 67 -33.16 -21.92 13.08
N SER A 68 -32.97 -20.95 13.98
CA SER A 68 -33.95 -20.63 15.03
C SER A 68 -35.29 -20.18 14.46
N ASP A 69 -36.38 -20.59 15.11
CA ASP A 69 -37.75 -20.18 14.78
C ASP A 69 -38.03 -18.70 15.13
N ASP A 70 -37.19 -18.08 15.97
CA ASP A 70 -37.30 -16.69 16.36
C ASP A 70 -36.81 -15.75 15.23
N PRO A 71 -37.66 -14.85 14.69
CA PRO A 71 -37.26 -13.90 13.66
C PRO A 71 -36.13 -12.95 14.11
N VAL A 72 -36.04 -12.62 15.40
CA VAL A 72 -34.97 -11.76 15.93
C VAL A 72 -33.63 -12.50 15.85
N MET A 73 -33.58 -13.77 16.28
CA MET A 73 -32.35 -14.57 16.19
C MET A 73 -31.89 -14.76 14.74
N ARG A 74 -32.81 -14.96 13.79
CA ARG A 74 -32.45 -15.05 12.37
C ARG A 74 -31.85 -13.75 11.84
N SER A 75 -32.43 -12.60 12.21
CA SER A 75 -31.89 -11.28 11.85
C SER A 75 -30.51 -11.03 12.47
N ASP A 76 -30.33 -11.41 13.74
CA ASP A 76 -29.04 -11.31 14.43
C ASP A 76 -27.99 -12.20 13.76
N ALA A 77 -28.39 -13.37 13.26
CA ALA A 77 -27.49 -14.27 12.54
C ALA A 77 -26.83 -13.60 11.33
N ASP A 78 -27.56 -12.79 10.58
CA ASP A 78 -27.00 -12.08 9.41
C ASP A 78 -26.06 -10.95 9.82
N SER A 79 -26.34 -10.29 10.94
CA SER A 79 -25.46 -9.26 11.51
C SER A 79 -24.15 -9.88 12.02
N VAL A 80 -24.23 -10.99 12.76
CA VAL A 80 -23.06 -11.74 13.24
C VAL A 80 -22.28 -12.34 12.07
N ALA A 81 -22.96 -12.90 11.06
CA ALA A 81 -22.31 -13.43 9.86
C ALA A 81 -21.46 -12.36 9.14
N THR A 82 -21.97 -11.13 9.08
CA THR A 82 -21.25 -10.00 8.48
C THR A 82 -19.98 -9.68 9.27
N LEU A 83 -20.05 -9.68 10.61
CA LEU A 83 -18.89 -9.47 11.47
C LEU A 83 -17.85 -10.60 11.35
N VAL A 84 -18.29 -11.86 11.31
CA VAL A 84 -17.41 -13.04 11.15
C VAL A 84 -16.70 -13.02 9.79
N ASN A 85 -17.42 -12.69 8.73
CA ASN A 85 -16.84 -12.56 7.39
C ASN A 85 -15.84 -11.39 7.33
N ARG A 86 -16.15 -10.26 7.98
CA ARG A 86 -15.23 -9.11 8.04
C ARG A 86 -13.97 -9.44 8.84
N ASP A 87 -14.08 -10.10 9.98
CA ASP A 87 -12.92 -10.59 10.76
C ASP A 87 -12.05 -11.53 9.90
N THR A 88 -12.65 -12.49 9.21
CA THR A 88 -11.91 -13.43 8.35
C THR A 88 -11.14 -12.69 7.25
N LEU A 89 -11.75 -11.72 6.58
CA LEU A 89 -11.09 -10.92 5.56
C LEU A 89 -9.93 -10.09 6.15
N LEU A 90 -10.14 -9.47 7.32
CA LEU A 90 -9.10 -8.69 8.01
C LEU A 90 -7.94 -9.58 8.50
N GLN A 91 -8.20 -10.82 8.91
CA GLN A 91 -7.15 -11.77 9.28
C GLN A 91 -6.28 -12.16 8.07
N LEU A 92 -6.90 -12.41 6.91
CA LEU A 92 -6.18 -12.68 5.67
C LEU A 92 -5.32 -11.48 5.24
N GLU A 93 -5.89 -10.28 5.33
CA GLU A 93 -5.20 -9.03 5.00
C GLU A 93 -4.00 -8.81 5.94
N TRP A 94 -4.20 -9.02 7.25
CA TRP A 94 -3.14 -8.93 8.24
C TRP A 94 -2.04 -9.98 8.03
N GLN A 95 -2.40 -11.20 7.63
CA GLN A 95 -1.43 -12.24 7.30
C GLN A 95 -0.60 -11.87 6.06
N ALA A 96 -1.22 -11.27 5.04
CA ALA A 96 -0.50 -10.72 3.88
C ALA A 96 0.49 -9.62 4.30
N MET A 97 0.14 -8.82 5.31
CA MET A 97 0.98 -7.77 5.89
C MET A 97 2.09 -8.26 6.82
N GLN A 98 2.20 -9.56 7.12
CA GLN A 98 3.32 -10.13 7.89
C GLN A 98 4.48 -10.63 7.01
N GLY A 99 4.29 -10.64 5.70
CA GLY A 99 5.32 -11.08 4.76
C GLY A 99 6.53 -10.15 4.68
N ALA A 100 7.51 -10.55 3.86
CA ALA A 100 8.64 -9.69 3.54
C ALA A 100 8.18 -8.35 2.93
N TRP A 101 8.98 -7.28 3.10
CA TRP A 101 8.63 -5.93 2.67
C TRP A 101 8.19 -5.82 1.19
N TYR A 102 8.78 -6.61 0.29
CA TYR A 102 8.43 -6.61 -1.12
C TYR A 102 7.05 -7.23 -1.35
N ALA A 103 6.69 -8.29 -0.63
CA ALA A 103 5.40 -8.95 -0.72
C ALA A 103 4.29 -8.04 -0.18
N ARG A 104 4.55 -7.36 0.95
CA ARG A 104 3.65 -6.35 1.52
C ARG A 104 3.39 -5.22 0.53
N THR A 105 4.45 -4.68 -0.06
CA THR A 105 4.33 -3.61 -1.06
C THR A 105 3.54 -4.06 -2.29
N TRP A 106 3.81 -5.27 -2.80
CA TRP A 106 3.07 -5.83 -3.93
C TRP A 106 1.59 -6.05 -3.61
N HIS A 107 1.28 -6.54 -2.42
CA HIS A 107 -0.08 -6.74 -1.95
C HIS A 107 -0.86 -5.43 -1.89
N VAL A 108 -0.27 -4.39 -1.29
CA VAL A 108 -0.88 -3.05 -1.23
C VAL A 108 -1.16 -2.46 -2.62
N LEU A 109 -0.29 -2.74 -3.60
CA LEU A 109 -0.45 -2.25 -4.97
C LEU A 109 -1.48 -3.03 -5.79
N SER A 110 -1.72 -4.32 -5.49
CA SER A 110 -2.49 -5.22 -6.37
C SER A 110 -3.78 -5.77 -5.77
N ALA A 111 -3.81 -6.00 -4.46
CA ALA A 111 -4.83 -6.81 -3.80
C ALA A 111 -5.36 -6.23 -2.48
N ALA A 112 -4.93 -5.03 -2.08
CA ALA A 112 -5.37 -4.45 -0.82
C ALA A 112 -6.86 -4.09 -0.78
N ASP A 113 -7.41 -4.12 0.43
CA ASP A 113 -8.78 -3.73 0.73
C ASP A 113 -8.99 -2.24 0.38
N ARG A 114 -9.95 -1.98 -0.53
CA ARG A 114 -10.19 -0.63 -1.06
C ARG A 114 -10.64 0.36 0.00
N GLU A 115 -11.39 -0.08 1.00
CA GLU A 115 -11.88 0.78 2.07
C GLU A 115 -10.70 1.24 2.93
N LEU A 116 -9.86 0.29 3.34
CA LEU A 116 -8.65 0.58 4.13
C LEU A 116 -7.63 1.40 3.33
N LEU A 117 -7.50 1.16 2.02
CA LEU A 117 -6.64 1.94 1.14
C LEU A 117 -7.10 3.41 1.05
N LEU A 118 -8.40 3.63 0.87
CA LEU A 118 -8.97 4.98 0.82
C LEU A 118 -8.84 5.69 2.17
N GLU A 119 -9.09 4.98 3.27
CA GLU A 119 -8.90 5.53 4.62
C GLU A 119 -7.43 5.90 4.85
N THR A 120 -6.51 5.03 4.42
CA THR A 120 -5.06 5.29 4.48
C THR A 120 -4.72 6.51 3.65
N ALA A 121 -5.16 6.58 2.40
CA ALA A 121 -4.86 7.70 1.51
C ALA A 121 -5.41 9.03 2.02
N ASN A 122 -6.62 9.04 2.59
CA ASN A 122 -7.27 10.25 3.10
C ASN A 122 -6.61 10.79 4.37
N ALA A 123 -6.10 9.90 5.22
CA ALA A 123 -5.46 10.25 6.48
C ALA A 123 -3.93 10.10 6.43
N TYR A 124 -3.35 9.94 5.24
CA TYR A 124 -1.91 9.78 5.08
C TYR A 124 -1.20 11.10 5.37
N SER A 125 -0.24 11.06 6.30
CA SER A 125 0.68 12.17 6.54
C SER A 125 2.05 11.80 5.98
N TYR A 126 2.56 12.64 5.08
CA TYR A 126 3.88 12.44 4.49
C TYR A 126 4.95 12.32 5.58
N GLN A 127 5.63 11.19 5.60
CA GLN A 127 6.62 10.86 6.63
C GLN A 127 7.88 10.26 6.01
N VAL A 128 9.02 10.66 6.55
CA VAL A 128 10.32 10.09 6.16
C VAL A 128 10.61 8.95 7.13
N LEU A 129 10.20 7.75 6.75
CA LEU A 129 10.49 6.56 7.53
C LEU A 129 11.97 6.18 7.34
N LEU A 130 12.75 6.28 8.40
CA LEU A 130 14.19 5.98 8.40
C LEU A 130 14.44 4.48 8.61
N VAL A 131 14.10 3.67 7.60
CA VAL A 131 14.34 2.22 7.59
C VAL A 131 15.14 1.82 6.34
N PRO A 132 15.94 0.73 6.38
CA PRO A 132 16.76 0.30 5.25
C PRO A 132 15.98 0.12 3.94
N GLU A 133 14.74 -0.38 4.03
CA GLU A 133 13.84 -0.58 2.90
C GLU A 133 13.46 0.76 2.26
N ALA A 134 13.23 1.80 3.08
CA ALA A 134 12.90 3.13 2.60
C ALA A 134 14.07 3.82 1.93
N ILE A 135 15.29 3.60 2.42
CA ILE A 135 16.51 4.04 1.74
C ILE A 135 16.62 3.35 0.38
N GLY A 136 16.39 2.04 0.31
CA GLY A 136 16.38 1.27 -0.94
C GLY A 136 15.37 1.81 -1.95
N TRP A 137 14.12 2.02 -1.53
CA TRP A 137 13.07 2.61 -2.37
C TRP A 137 13.39 4.03 -2.81
N GLY A 138 13.86 4.88 -1.89
CA GLY A 138 14.27 6.25 -2.16
C GLY A 138 15.36 6.32 -3.23
N LEU A 139 16.43 5.53 -3.06
CA LEU A 139 17.52 5.48 -4.04
C LEU A 139 17.05 4.91 -5.37
N ALA A 140 16.29 3.82 -5.38
CA ALA A 140 15.79 3.20 -6.61
C ALA A 140 14.94 4.20 -7.44
N TRP A 141 14.01 4.90 -6.80
CA TRP A 141 13.20 5.93 -7.46
C TRP A 141 14.01 7.15 -7.88
N ALA A 142 14.95 7.60 -7.04
CA ALA A 142 15.82 8.72 -7.38
C ALA A 142 16.66 8.42 -8.63
N PHE A 143 17.22 7.22 -8.73
CA PHE A 143 17.97 6.79 -9.91
C PHE A 143 17.07 6.60 -11.14
N LEU A 144 15.92 5.94 -10.99
CA LEU A 144 14.97 5.74 -12.09
C LEU A 144 14.47 7.06 -12.67
N LEU A 145 14.02 7.98 -11.82
CA LEU A 145 13.52 9.28 -12.27
C LEU A 145 14.62 10.15 -12.87
N ALA A 146 15.81 10.19 -12.25
CA ALA A 146 16.94 10.90 -12.82
C ALA A 146 17.32 10.36 -14.21
N TRP A 147 17.36 9.03 -14.37
CA TRP A 147 17.67 8.39 -15.65
C TRP A 147 16.59 8.62 -16.70
N LEU A 148 15.31 8.45 -16.35
CA LEU A 148 14.18 8.66 -17.25
C LEU A 148 14.16 10.10 -17.76
N LEU A 149 14.32 11.08 -16.87
CA LEU A 149 14.29 12.49 -17.24
C LEU A 149 15.53 12.92 -18.04
N GLU A 150 16.71 12.36 -17.75
CA GLU A 150 17.90 12.59 -18.57
C GLU A 150 17.73 12.00 -19.98
N SER A 151 17.16 10.80 -20.10
CA SER A 151 16.85 10.18 -21.38
C SER A 151 15.85 11.00 -22.20
N LEU A 152 14.80 11.55 -21.56
CA LEU A 152 13.81 12.43 -22.18
C LEU A 152 14.43 13.75 -22.62
N ALA A 153 15.25 14.38 -21.77
CA ALA A 153 15.94 15.62 -22.11
C ALA A 153 16.90 15.45 -23.30
N LEU A 154 17.62 14.33 -23.36
CA LEU A 154 18.49 13.99 -24.49
C LEU A 154 17.68 13.68 -25.76
N GLY A 155 16.55 12.98 -25.63
CA GLY A 155 15.62 12.72 -26.73
C GLY A 155 15.08 14.02 -27.33
N LEU A 156 14.57 14.93 -26.49
CA LEU A 156 14.08 16.24 -26.90
C LEU A 156 15.19 17.09 -27.53
N ALA A 157 16.40 17.09 -26.97
CA ALA A 157 17.53 17.83 -27.55
C ALA A 157 17.95 17.31 -28.93
N ARG A 158 17.81 16.00 -29.18
CA ARG A 158 18.03 15.39 -30.50
C ARG A 158 16.94 15.79 -31.48
N LEU A 159 15.67 15.79 -31.06
CA LEU A 159 14.53 16.23 -31.89
C LEU A 159 14.61 17.73 -32.22
N ALA A 160 15.04 18.56 -31.27
CA ALA A 160 15.24 20.00 -31.45
C ALA A 160 16.50 20.37 -32.27
N GLY A 161 17.26 19.40 -32.80
CA GLY A 161 18.39 19.66 -33.70
C GLY A 161 19.64 20.26 -33.07
N VAL A 162 19.71 20.36 -31.73
CA VAL A 162 20.82 20.98 -30.98
C VAL A 162 22.16 20.24 -31.18
N GLY A 163 22.13 19.00 -31.69
CA GLY A 163 23.31 18.22 -32.06
C GLY A 163 23.93 18.55 -33.44
N ARG A 164 23.22 19.23 -34.35
CA ARG A 164 23.74 19.52 -35.72
C ARG A 164 24.58 20.81 -35.78
N ALA A 165 24.24 21.84 -34.98
CA ALA A 165 24.94 23.12 -35.01
C ALA A 165 26.44 23.01 -34.62
N ARG A 166 26.78 22.11 -33.68
CA ARG A 166 28.16 21.96 -33.18
C ARG A 166 29.11 21.29 -34.19
N LYS A 167 28.59 20.50 -35.13
CA LYS A 167 29.39 19.81 -36.16
C LYS A 167 29.76 20.71 -37.34
N VAL A 168 29.00 21.77 -37.60
CA VAL A 168 29.26 22.69 -38.73
C VAL A 168 30.45 23.61 -38.43
N GLN A 169 30.65 24.03 -37.18
CA GLN A 169 31.71 24.97 -36.81
C GLN A 169 33.12 24.34 -36.79
N GLN A 170 33.23 23.01 -36.70
CA GLN A 170 34.52 22.30 -36.83
C GLN A 170 34.95 22.06 -38.29
N ARG A 171 34.07 22.26 -39.29
CA ARG A 171 34.40 22.04 -40.70
C ARG A 171 35.04 23.24 -41.41
N HIS A 172 34.99 24.43 -40.83
CA HIS A 172 35.52 25.66 -41.45
C HIS A 172 36.97 25.99 -41.07
N TRP A 173 37.65 25.12 -40.33
CA TRP A 173 39.06 25.27 -39.92
C TRP A 173 39.94 24.10 -40.40
N ARG A 174 39.71 23.64 -41.63
CA ARG A 174 40.62 22.74 -42.34
C ARG A 174 40.96 23.31 -43.69
#